data_AF-A0A8J2WZ17-F1
#
_entry.id   AF-A0A8J2WZ17-F1
#
_cell.length_a   1.000
_cell.length_b   1.000
_cell.length_c   1.000
_cell.angle_alpha   90.00
_cell.angle_beta   90.00
_cell.angle_gamma   90.00
#
_symmetry.space_group_name_H-M   'P 1'
#
loop_
_entity.id
_entity.type
_entity.pdbx_description
1 polymer ?
#
loop_
_entity_poly.entity_id
_entity_poly.type
_entity_poly.pdbx_seq_one_letter_code
_entity_poly.pdbx_strand_id
1 'polypeptide(L)'
;MVAAAAIAANKKRQAKAKAKRDALRKQLENDKREAEGFFNEISTDDGKTIPSDKLADLLQRAIGDDHTVNDDGKNMVLNHLGKKQGSEPPHENLQLPKDDVVEAIGKYRYFLTHADKIERLFAEFDKNHNNILEKAELKKAMQAIEDREHSGTNARVVFGMETRVRVTDEDVDYIMELCDESGDGGIDRAEALPALARWDSLANIHVEQQKSCACAVS
;
A
#
# COMPACT_ATOMS: atom_id res chain seq x y z
N MET A 1 23.81 -16.34 -27.15
CA MET A 1 22.79 -15.28 -27.32
C MET A 1 21.76 -15.21 -26.19
N VAL A 2 21.37 -16.34 -25.57
CA VAL A 2 20.34 -16.38 -24.50
C VAL A 2 20.72 -15.58 -23.23
N ALA A 3 21.99 -15.64 -22.79
CA ALA A 3 22.45 -14.91 -21.60
C ALA A 3 22.39 -13.37 -21.75
N ALA A 4 22.68 -12.84 -22.95
CA ALA A 4 22.62 -11.41 -23.22
C ALA A 4 21.18 -10.88 -23.21
N ALA A 5 20.22 -11.68 -23.68
CA ALA A 5 18.79 -11.36 -23.64
C ALA A 5 18.26 -11.35 -22.20
N ALA A 6 18.69 -12.29 -21.35
CA ALA A 6 18.32 -12.33 -19.93
C ALA A 6 18.87 -11.12 -19.15
N ILE A 7 20.14 -10.75 -19.38
CA ILE A 7 20.76 -9.56 -18.77
C ILE A 7 20.06 -8.28 -19.22
N ALA A 8 19.73 -8.15 -20.51
CA ALA A 8 19.00 -7.01 -21.05
C ALA A 8 17.57 -6.92 -20.49
N ALA A 9 16.89 -8.06 -20.33
CA ALA A 9 15.56 -8.13 -19.71
C ALA A 9 15.59 -7.70 -18.25
N ASN A 10 16.60 -8.14 -17.47
CA ASN A 10 16.75 -7.74 -16.07
C ASN A 10 17.08 -6.24 -15.93
N LYS A 11 18.02 -5.71 -16.73
CA LYS A 11 18.28 -4.26 -16.79
C LYS A 11 17.02 -3.45 -17.15
N LYS A 12 16.22 -3.92 -18.11
CA LYS A 12 14.95 -3.28 -18.49
C LYS A 12 13.92 -3.31 -17.36
N ARG A 13 13.87 -4.39 -16.57
CA ARG A 13 13.00 -4.52 -15.38
C ARG A 13 13.44 -3.61 -14.25
N GLN A 14 14.74 -3.58 -13.93
CA GLN A 14 15.29 -2.67 -12.93
C GLN A 14 15.08 -1.20 -13.33
N ALA A 15 15.27 -0.87 -14.61
CA ALA A 15 14.96 0.46 -15.13
C ALA A 15 13.47 0.79 -15.01
N LYS A 16 12.57 -0.17 -15.27
CA LYS A 16 11.12 0.01 -15.11
C LYS A 16 10.71 0.16 -13.64
N ALA A 17 11.30 -0.61 -12.73
CA ALA A 17 11.06 -0.50 -11.29
C ALA A 17 11.58 0.84 -10.74
N LYS A 18 12.76 1.27 -11.17
CA LYS A 18 13.30 2.59 -10.84
C LYS A 18 12.42 3.71 -11.39
N ALA A 19 12.01 3.63 -12.66
CA ALA A 19 11.10 4.60 -13.26
C ALA A 19 9.74 4.67 -12.54
N LYS A 20 9.19 3.52 -12.10
CA LYS A 20 8.00 3.47 -11.25
C LYS A 20 8.21 4.16 -9.90
N ARG A 21 9.35 3.91 -9.23
CA ARG A 21 9.69 4.58 -7.95
C ARG A 21 9.86 6.08 -8.12
N ASP A 22 10.54 6.52 -9.18
CA ASP A 22 10.75 7.93 -9.49
C ASP A 22 9.43 8.62 -9.84
N ALA A 23 8.54 7.94 -10.58
CA ALA A 23 7.20 8.43 -10.88
C ALA A 23 6.33 8.53 -9.62
N LEU A 24 6.35 7.52 -8.76
CA LEU A 24 5.66 7.53 -7.47
C LEU A 24 6.15 8.67 -6.59
N ARG A 25 7.48 8.88 -6.50
CA ARG A 25 8.05 9.99 -5.73
C ARG A 25 7.58 11.35 -6.26
N LYS A 26 7.58 11.55 -7.58
CA LYS A 26 7.06 12.78 -8.19
C LYS A 26 5.57 12.98 -7.94
N GLN A 27 4.79 11.90 -7.99
CA GLN A 27 3.37 11.94 -7.66
C GLN A 27 3.17 12.36 -6.20
N LEU A 28 3.87 11.73 -5.26
CA LEU A 28 3.82 12.10 -3.83
C LEU A 28 4.22 13.56 -3.58
N GLU A 29 5.24 14.08 -4.27
CA GLU A 29 5.65 15.48 -4.17
C GLU A 29 4.58 16.43 -4.72
N ASN A 30 3.93 16.09 -5.85
CA ASN A 30 2.81 16.86 -6.38
C ASN A 30 1.60 16.84 -5.45
N ASP A 31 1.27 15.67 -4.91
CA ASP A 31 0.14 15.46 -4.01
C ASP A 31 0.32 16.25 -2.72
N LYS A 32 1.54 16.24 -2.14
CA LYS A 32 1.86 17.06 -0.98
C LYS A 32 1.65 18.55 -1.28
N ARG A 33 2.12 19.02 -2.44
CA ARG A 33 1.96 20.42 -2.83
C ARG A 33 0.48 20.80 -3.04
N GLU A 34 -0.32 19.92 -3.64
CA GLU A 34 -1.76 20.14 -3.80
C GLU A 34 -2.47 20.12 -2.44
N ALA A 35 -2.16 19.14 -1.59
CA ALA A 35 -2.68 19.04 -0.23
C ALA A 35 -2.35 20.28 0.61
N GLU A 36 -1.13 20.81 0.52
CA GLU A 36 -0.73 22.07 1.17
C GLU A 36 -1.54 23.26 0.65
N GLY A 37 -1.77 23.33 -0.66
CA GLY A 37 -2.60 24.35 -1.29
C GLY A 37 -4.03 24.33 -0.74
N PHE A 38 -4.66 23.16 -0.75
CA PHE A 38 -6.01 22.99 -0.22
C PHE A 38 -6.07 23.23 1.29
N PHE A 39 -5.10 22.74 2.05
CA PHE A 39 -5.05 22.98 3.49
C PHE A 39 -5.13 24.47 3.80
N ASN A 40 -4.37 25.31 3.08
CA ASN A 40 -4.39 26.76 3.29
C ASN A 40 -5.76 27.42 2.97
N GLU A 41 -6.58 26.81 2.12
CA GLU A 41 -7.92 27.34 1.77
C GLU A 41 -8.97 27.05 2.86
N ILE A 42 -8.83 25.92 3.58
CA ILE A 42 -9.78 25.44 4.60
C ILE A 42 -9.26 25.57 6.03
N SER A 43 -8.00 25.94 6.20
CA SER A 43 -7.36 26.12 7.50
C SER A 43 -8.04 27.20 8.33
N THR A 44 -8.20 26.91 9.61
CA THR A 44 -8.52 27.87 10.65
C THR A 44 -7.23 28.31 11.36
N ASP A 45 -7.28 29.43 12.07
CA ASP A 45 -6.19 29.89 12.94
C ASP A 45 -4.86 30.17 12.19
N ASP A 46 -4.90 31.14 11.26
CA ASP A 46 -3.75 31.60 10.44
C ASP A 46 -3.04 30.49 9.64
N GLY A 47 -3.75 29.46 9.19
CA GLY A 47 -3.13 28.43 8.34
C GLY A 47 -2.52 27.24 9.07
N LYS A 48 -2.76 27.11 10.38
CA LYS A 48 -2.04 26.12 11.22
C LYS A 48 -2.81 24.81 11.42
N THR A 49 -4.13 24.88 11.54
CA THR A 49 -4.96 23.70 11.82
C THR A 49 -6.20 23.65 10.94
N ILE A 50 -6.77 22.46 10.78
CA ILE A 50 -8.14 22.28 10.29
C ILE A 50 -8.99 21.55 11.34
N PRO A 51 -10.28 21.87 11.45
CA PRO A 51 -11.24 21.04 12.16
C PRO A 51 -11.37 19.62 11.56
N SER A 52 -11.51 18.60 12.42
CA SER A 52 -11.67 17.19 12.00
C SER A 52 -12.90 16.88 11.12
N ASP A 53 -13.96 17.67 11.20
CA ASP A 53 -15.14 17.57 10.31
C ASP A 53 -14.80 17.96 8.86
N LYS A 54 -13.80 18.82 8.66
CA LYS A 54 -13.29 19.23 7.34
C LYS A 54 -12.31 18.25 6.71
N LEU A 55 -11.88 17.22 7.44
CA LEU A 55 -10.93 16.23 6.93
C LEU A 55 -11.47 15.50 5.70
N ALA A 56 -12.77 15.17 5.68
CA ALA A 56 -13.38 14.44 4.57
C ALA A 56 -13.32 15.24 3.25
N ASP A 57 -13.66 16.53 3.31
CA ASP A 57 -13.61 17.43 2.15
C ASP A 57 -12.19 17.51 1.58
N LEU A 58 -11.19 17.60 2.46
CA LEU A 58 -9.79 17.70 2.09
C LEU A 58 -9.29 16.39 1.45
N LEU A 59 -9.61 15.24 2.06
CA LEU A 59 -9.27 13.93 1.51
C LEU A 59 -9.92 13.70 0.14
N GLN A 60 -11.20 14.05 -0.01
CA GLN A 60 -11.94 13.90 -1.26
C GLN A 60 -11.29 14.70 -2.39
N ARG A 61 -10.84 15.92 -2.08
CA ARG A 61 -10.16 16.78 -3.05
C ARG A 61 -8.77 16.27 -3.41
N ALA A 62 -8.06 15.66 -2.47
CA ALA A 62 -6.76 15.04 -2.70
C ALA A 62 -6.83 13.81 -3.61
N ILE A 63 -7.89 12.99 -3.51
CA ILE A 63 -8.06 11.79 -4.35
C ILE A 63 -8.76 12.05 -5.69
N GLY A 64 -9.39 13.23 -5.83
CA GLY A 64 -10.15 13.63 -7.01
C GLY A 64 -11.56 13.03 -7.06
N ASP A 65 -12.37 13.50 -8.01
CA ASP A 65 -13.80 13.13 -8.11
C ASP A 65 -14.05 11.70 -8.62
N ASP A 66 -13.01 11.04 -9.14
CA ASP A 66 -13.08 9.65 -9.64
C ASP A 66 -13.18 8.60 -8.52
N HIS A 67 -12.93 8.99 -7.27
CA HIS A 67 -12.96 8.12 -6.10
C HIS A 67 -13.83 8.75 -5.01
N THR A 68 -14.28 7.97 -4.04
CA THR A 68 -15.09 8.48 -2.92
C THR A 68 -14.42 8.13 -1.60
N VAL A 69 -14.26 9.13 -0.74
CA VAL A 69 -13.82 8.90 0.65
C VAL A 69 -15.00 8.32 1.42
N ASN A 70 -14.93 7.02 1.74
CA ASN A 70 -15.90 6.39 2.63
C ASN A 70 -15.57 6.67 4.10
N ASP A 71 -16.52 6.39 4.99
CA ASP A 71 -16.37 6.63 6.43
C ASP A 71 -15.21 5.83 7.03
N ASP A 72 -14.97 4.61 6.57
CA ASP A 72 -13.86 3.77 7.00
C ASP A 72 -12.49 4.40 6.66
N GLY A 73 -12.34 4.88 5.43
CA GLY A 73 -11.13 5.57 4.98
C GLY A 73 -10.91 6.88 5.72
N LYS A 74 -11.98 7.65 5.97
CA LYS A 74 -11.91 8.85 6.81
C LYS A 74 -11.47 8.51 8.25
N ASN A 75 -12.12 7.52 8.86
CA ASN A 75 -11.85 7.11 10.24
C ASN A 75 -10.44 6.58 10.42
N MET A 76 -9.89 5.89 9.42
CA MET A 76 -8.49 5.48 9.44
C MET A 76 -7.54 6.67 9.53
N VAL A 77 -7.71 7.66 8.64
CA VAL A 77 -6.86 8.86 8.65
C VAL A 77 -7.02 9.60 9.97
N LEU A 78 -8.26 9.70 10.47
CA LEU A 78 -8.56 10.38 11.72
C LEU A 78 -7.99 9.64 12.94
N ASN A 79 -8.02 8.31 12.97
CA ASN A 79 -7.40 7.47 13.99
C ASN A 79 -5.88 7.66 14.01
N HIS A 80 -5.25 7.70 12.84
CA HIS A 80 -3.82 7.96 12.73
C HIS A 80 -3.45 9.33 13.32
N LEU A 81 -4.18 10.38 12.92
CA LEU A 81 -3.96 11.74 13.41
C LEU A 81 -4.27 11.87 14.91
N GLY A 82 -5.35 11.27 15.39
CA GLY A 82 -5.74 11.25 16.80
C GLY A 82 -4.71 10.57 17.69
N LYS A 83 -4.22 9.38 17.30
CA LYS A 83 -3.13 8.68 17.99
C LYS A 83 -1.86 9.54 18.08
N LYS A 84 -1.50 10.25 17.00
CA LYS A 84 -0.32 11.12 16.97
C LYS A 84 -0.43 12.30 17.96
N GLN A 85 -1.66 12.77 18.20
CA GLN A 85 -1.97 13.78 19.21
C GLN A 85 -2.16 13.21 20.63
N GLY A 86 -2.09 11.89 20.82
CA GLY A 86 -2.37 11.24 22.10
C GLY A 86 -3.85 11.28 22.51
N SER A 87 -4.76 11.51 21.56
CA SER A 87 -6.21 11.43 21.78
C SER A 87 -6.66 9.97 21.76
N GLU A 88 -7.66 9.63 22.59
CA GLU A 88 -8.37 8.34 22.51
C GLU A 88 -9.61 8.45 21.59
N PRO A 89 -10.02 7.37 20.93
CA PRO A 89 -11.26 7.34 20.16
C PRO A 89 -12.50 7.53 21.05
N PRO A 90 -13.60 8.15 20.56
CA PRO A 90 -13.76 8.70 19.22
C PRO A 90 -13.12 10.08 19.07
N HIS A 91 -12.40 10.28 17.96
CA HIS A 91 -11.62 11.48 17.66
C HIS A 91 -12.48 12.64 17.13
N GLU A 92 -13.41 13.12 17.96
CA GLU A 92 -14.33 14.20 17.59
C GLU A 92 -13.76 15.58 17.93
N ASN A 93 -14.06 16.58 17.08
CA ASN A 93 -13.70 17.98 17.29
C ASN A 93 -12.19 18.25 17.44
N LEU A 94 -11.33 17.36 16.92
CA LEU A 94 -9.89 17.59 16.90
C LEU A 94 -9.53 18.78 16.00
N GLN A 95 -8.51 19.52 16.44
CA GLN A 95 -7.78 20.48 15.62
C GLN A 95 -6.56 19.77 15.05
N LEU A 96 -6.55 19.59 13.73
CA LEU A 96 -5.56 18.78 13.03
C LEU A 96 -4.44 19.69 12.48
N PRO A 97 -3.19 19.57 12.96
CA PRO A 97 -2.06 20.36 12.47
C PRO A 97 -1.78 20.12 10.99
N LYS A 98 -1.35 21.18 10.31
CA LYS A 98 -1.01 21.15 8.88
C LYS A 98 -0.04 20.03 8.51
N ASP A 99 1.10 19.97 9.19
CA ASP A 99 2.17 19.04 8.84
C ASP A 99 1.70 17.59 8.97
N ASP A 100 0.91 17.29 10.01
CA ASP A 100 0.35 15.96 10.24
C ASP A 100 -0.70 15.60 9.18
N VAL A 101 -1.57 16.54 8.80
CA VAL A 101 -2.60 16.32 7.78
C VAL A 101 -1.96 16.11 6.41
N VAL A 102 -0.98 16.93 6.02
CA VAL A 102 -0.26 16.80 4.74
C VAL A 102 0.51 15.48 4.69
N GLU A 103 1.16 15.10 5.79
CA GLU A 103 1.81 13.79 5.91
C GLU A 103 0.79 12.65 5.75
N ALA A 104 -0.34 12.73 6.46
CA ALA A 104 -1.39 11.72 6.40
C ALA A 104 -1.98 11.62 4.98
N ILE A 105 -2.25 12.71 4.28
CA ILE A 105 -2.71 12.65 2.88
C ILE A 105 -1.67 11.96 2.01
N GLY A 106 -0.39 12.30 2.16
CA GLY A 106 0.68 11.62 1.43
C GLY A 106 0.72 10.10 1.70
N LYS A 107 0.45 9.69 2.94
CA LYS A 107 0.42 8.27 3.36
C LYS A 107 -0.84 7.53 2.89
N TYR A 108 -2.01 8.15 3.02
CA TYR A 108 -3.31 7.49 2.85
C TYR A 108 -4.01 7.79 1.52
N ARG A 109 -3.57 8.76 0.72
CA ARG A 109 -4.20 9.04 -0.60
C ARG A 109 -4.24 7.81 -1.49
N TYR A 110 -3.11 7.11 -1.60
CA TYR A 110 -3.03 5.88 -2.40
C TYR A 110 -3.91 4.76 -1.83
N PHE A 111 -4.08 4.73 -0.51
CA PHE A 111 -5.06 3.86 0.16
C PHE A 111 -6.48 4.20 -0.26
N LEU A 112 -6.86 5.47 -0.15
CA LEU A 112 -8.21 5.94 -0.46
C LEU A 112 -8.57 5.72 -1.94
N THR A 113 -7.61 5.84 -2.88
CA THR A 113 -7.86 5.52 -4.30
C THR A 113 -7.96 4.02 -4.58
N HIS A 114 -7.48 3.16 -3.68
CA HIS A 114 -7.53 1.69 -3.81
C HIS A 114 -8.40 1.04 -2.73
N ALA A 115 -9.23 1.82 -2.04
CA ALA A 115 -10.03 1.37 -0.89
C ALA A 115 -10.85 0.13 -1.26
N ASP A 116 -11.51 0.10 -2.41
CA ASP A 116 -12.30 -1.06 -2.86
C ASP A 116 -11.50 -2.36 -3.00
N LYS A 117 -10.21 -2.28 -3.36
CA LYS A 117 -9.35 -3.47 -3.43
C LYS A 117 -9.05 -3.97 -2.02
N ILE A 118 -8.80 -3.06 -1.10
CA ILE A 118 -8.42 -3.37 0.28
C ILE A 118 -9.63 -3.84 1.07
N GLU A 119 -10.79 -3.19 0.92
CA GLU A 119 -12.04 -3.65 1.54
C GLU A 119 -12.42 -5.05 1.09
N ARG A 120 -12.26 -5.37 -0.21
CA ARG A 120 -12.45 -6.75 -0.70
C ARG A 120 -11.47 -7.74 -0.07
N LEU A 121 -10.23 -7.32 0.16
CA LEU A 121 -9.22 -8.13 0.83
C LEU A 121 -9.64 -8.46 2.27
N PHE A 122 -9.96 -7.43 3.06
CA PHE A 122 -10.35 -7.60 4.46
C PHE A 122 -11.66 -8.36 4.58
N ALA A 123 -12.69 -8.03 3.79
CA ALA A 123 -13.96 -8.75 3.79
C ALA A 123 -13.80 -10.26 3.50
N GLU A 124 -12.78 -10.63 2.73
CA GLU A 124 -12.52 -12.03 2.40
C GLU A 124 -11.66 -12.75 3.44
N PHE A 125 -10.63 -12.10 3.97
CA PHE A 125 -9.57 -12.75 4.74
C PHE A 125 -9.55 -12.43 6.23
N ASP A 126 -10.06 -11.29 6.67
CA ASP A 126 -10.25 -10.94 8.09
C ASP A 126 -11.48 -11.69 8.63
N LYS A 127 -11.26 -12.90 9.16
CA LYS A 127 -12.34 -13.81 9.59
C LYS A 127 -12.87 -13.51 10.97
N ASN A 128 -12.01 -12.98 11.83
CA ASN A 128 -12.38 -12.60 13.19
C ASN A 128 -12.91 -11.16 13.26
N HIS A 129 -12.88 -10.42 12.14
CA HIS A 129 -13.36 -9.05 12.00
C HIS A 129 -12.68 -8.09 12.97
N ASN A 130 -11.39 -8.34 13.24
CA ASN A 130 -10.59 -7.50 14.12
C ASN A 130 -9.97 -6.29 13.38
N ASN A 131 -10.21 -6.16 12.07
CA ASN A 131 -9.67 -5.12 11.18
C ASN A 131 -8.14 -5.16 11.01
N ILE A 132 -7.51 -6.28 11.35
CA ILE A 132 -6.08 -6.54 11.11
C ILE A 132 -5.93 -7.91 10.44
N LEU A 133 -5.02 -8.03 9.49
CA LEU A 133 -4.69 -9.32 8.92
C LEU A 133 -3.57 -9.95 9.74
N GLU A 134 -3.92 -10.92 10.57
CA GLU A 134 -2.94 -11.71 11.31
C GLU A 134 -2.09 -12.54 10.33
N LYS A 135 -0.90 -12.99 10.75
CA LYS A 135 0.04 -13.75 9.91
C LYS A 135 -0.63 -14.86 9.07
N ALA A 136 -1.54 -15.64 9.67
CA ALA A 136 -2.23 -16.72 8.99
C ALA A 136 -3.23 -16.24 7.93
N GLU A 137 -3.88 -15.09 8.16
CA GLU A 137 -4.82 -14.46 7.23
C GLU A 137 -4.09 -13.74 6.11
N LEU A 138 -3.02 -13.01 6.45
CA LEU A 138 -2.14 -12.35 5.50
C LEU A 138 -1.53 -13.36 4.51
N LYS A 139 -1.05 -14.51 5.00
CA LYS A 139 -0.54 -15.59 4.14
C LYS A 139 -1.58 -16.06 3.12
N LYS A 140 -2.82 -16.26 3.57
CA LYS A 140 -3.93 -16.68 2.70
C LYS A 140 -4.28 -15.60 1.69
N ALA A 141 -4.31 -14.34 2.11
CA ALA A 141 -4.58 -13.19 1.26
C ALA A 141 -3.54 -13.06 0.14
N MET A 142 -2.25 -13.13 0.49
CA MET A 142 -1.14 -13.09 -0.47
C MET A 142 -1.20 -14.25 -1.46
N GLN A 143 -1.50 -15.47 -0.99
CA GLN A 143 -1.58 -16.66 -1.84
C GLN A 143 -2.78 -16.54 -2.79
N ALA A 144 -3.93 -16.08 -2.32
CA ALA A 144 -5.12 -15.88 -3.14
C ALA A 144 -4.92 -14.80 -4.22
N ILE A 145 -4.20 -13.71 -3.89
CA ILE A 145 -3.83 -12.69 -4.88
C ILE A 145 -2.91 -13.28 -5.94
N GLU A 146 -1.91 -14.06 -5.55
CA GLU A 146 -1.00 -14.70 -6.50
C GLU A 146 -1.76 -15.66 -7.42
N ASP A 147 -2.67 -16.48 -6.88
CA ASP A 147 -3.47 -17.41 -7.67
C ASP A 147 -4.48 -16.72 -8.62
N ARG A 148 -5.01 -15.54 -8.24
CA ARG A 148 -6.01 -14.81 -9.02
C ARG A 148 -5.39 -13.83 -10.02
N GLU A 149 -4.59 -12.89 -9.52
CA GLU A 149 -4.07 -11.76 -10.29
C GLU A 149 -2.89 -12.15 -11.18
N HIS A 150 -2.14 -13.19 -10.83
CA HIS A 150 -1.00 -13.69 -11.60
C HIS A 150 -1.32 -15.01 -12.30
N SER A 151 -2.47 -15.05 -12.97
CA SER A 151 -2.90 -16.13 -13.85
C SER A 151 -3.13 -15.65 -15.29
N GLY A 152 -3.10 -16.56 -16.26
CA GLY A 152 -3.33 -16.26 -17.67
C GLY A 152 -2.35 -15.22 -18.24
N THR A 153 -2.86 -14.12 -18.80
CA THR A 153 -2.03 -13.08 -19.43
C THR A 153 -1.10 -12.34 -18.46
N ASN A 154 -1.40 -12.37 -17.16
CA ASN A 154 -0.58 -11.76 -16.12
C ASN A 154 0.26 -12.79 -15.34
N ALA A 155 0.25 -14.05 -15.77
CA ALA A 155 0.99 -15.11 -15.12
C ALA A 155 2.49 -14.80 -15.09
N ARG A 156 3.15 -15.15 -13.98
CA ARG A 156 4.60 -15.08 -13.92
C ARG A 156 5.15 -16.23 -14.75
N VAL A 157 6.06 -15.93 -15.68
CA VAL A 157 6.59 -16.92 -16.61
C VAL A 157 8.07 -17.20 -16.34
N VAL A 158 8.39 -18.48 -16.14
CA VAL A 158 9.75 -19.04 -16.04
C VAL A 158 9.94 -20.00 -17.21
N PHE A 159 10.94 -19.76 -18.06
CA PHE A 159 11.23 -20.57 -19.27
C PHE A 159 10.02 -20.85 -20.19
N GLY A 160 9.09 -19.90 -20.31
CA GLY A 160 7.89 -20.08 -21.14
C GLY A 160 6.76 -20.86 -20.47
N MET A 161 6.93 -21.27 -19.21
CA MET A 161 5.90 -21.92 -18.40
C MET A 161 5.33 -20.96 -17.36
N GLU A 162 4.01 -20.97 -17.22
CA GLU A 162 3.34 -20.31 -16.10
C GLU A 162 3.86 -20.89 -14.79
N THR A 163 4.31 -20.02 -13.90
CA THR A 163 4.89 -20.36 -12.62
C THR A 163 4.10 -19.66 -11.54
N ARG A 164 3.56 -20.46 -10.63
CA ARG A 164 2.91 -19.95 -9.42
C ARG A 164 3.96 -19.81 -8.34
N VAL A 165 4.04 -18.62 -7.75
CA VAL A 165 4.85 -18.43 -6.55
C VAL A 165 4.05 -18.94 -5.37
N ARG A 166 4.65 -19.81 -4.57
CA ARG A 166 4.07 -20.24 -3.30
C ARG A 166 4.52 -19.25 -2.23
N VAL A 167 3.58 -18.71 -1.46
CA VAL A 167 3.88 -17.89 -0.28
C VAL A 167 4.41 -18.79 0.84
N THR A 168 5.62 -18.54 1.31
CA THR A 168 6.19 -19.26 2.48
C THR A 168 5.91 -18.50 3.78
N ASP A 169 6.18 -19.13 4.93
CA ASP A 169 6.03 -18.43 6.22
C ASP A 169 7.08 -17.33 6.41
N GLU A 170 8.27 -17.53 5.85
CA GLU A 170 9.36 -16.55 5.86
C GLU A 170 9.00 -15.29 5.04
N ASP A 171 8.29 -15.45 3.92
CA ASP A 171 7.81 -14.31 3.12
C ASP A 171 6.84 -13.43 3.90
N VAL A 172 5.96 -14.07 4.67
CA VAL A 172 4.96 -13.40 5.49
C VAL A 172 5.65 -12.71 6.67
N ASP A 173 6.59 -13.39 7.35
CA ASP A 173 7.38 -12.80 8.43
C ASP A 173 8.14 -11.56 7.97
N TYR A 174 8.77 -11.63 6.79
CA TYR A 174 9.49 -10.50 6.21
C TYR A 174 8.56 -9.30 5.90
N ILE A 175 7.34 -9.57 5.42
CA ILE A 175 6.37 -8.51 5.14
C ILE A 175 5.81 -7.92 6.42
N MET A 176 5.51 -8.75 7.43
CA MET A 176 5.09 -8.30 8.76
C MET A 176 6.16 -7.38 9.35
N GLU A 177 7.43 -7.79 9.38
CA GLU A 177 8.54 -6.97 9.91
C GLU A 177 8.68 -5.61 9.22
N LEU A 178 8.37 -5.53 7.93
CA LEU A 178 8.53 -4.31 7.15
C LEU A 178 7.31 -3.39 7.15
N CYS A 179 6.12 -3.94 7.37
CA CYS A 179 4.86 -3.24 7.12
C CYS A 179 4.00 -3.06 8.38
N ASP A 180 4.20 -3.85 9.43
CA ASP A 180 3.61 -3.63 10.75
C ASP A 180 4.33 -2.44 11.42
N GLU A 181 4.01 -1.22 10.96
CA GLU A 181 4.54 0.02 11.52
C GLU A 181 3.91 0.31 12.89
N SER A 182 2.69 -0.19 13.12
CA SER A 182 1.94 0.01 14.36
C SER A 182 2.46 -0.87 15.52
N GLY A 183 3.12 -1.99 15.21
CA GLY A 183 3.64 -2.97 16.15
C GLY A 183 2.53 -3.79 16.83
N ASP A 184 1.37 -3.90 16.19
CA ASP A 184 0.21 -4.59 16.76
C ASP A 184 0.16 -6.10 16.44
N GLY A 185 1.15 -6.59 15.68
CA GLY A 185 1.26 -7.99 15.31
C GLY A 185 0.31 -8.41 14.19
N GLY A 186 -0.32 -7.43 13.51
CA GLY A 186 -1.16 -7.58 12.35
C GLY A 186 -0.75 -6.64 11.22
N ILE A 187 -1.45 -6.75 10.09
CA ILE A 187 -1.40 -5.75 9.03
C ILE A 187 -2.76 -5.08 9.00
N ASP A 188 -2.83 -3.84 9.45
CA ASP A 188 -4.05 -3.05 9.34
C ASP A 188 -4.32 -2.65 7.88
N ARG A 189 -5.50 -2.07 7.64
CA ARG A 189 -5.88 -1.64 6.28
C ARG A 189 -4.89 -0.62 5.67
N ALA A 190 -4.23 0.22 6.48
CA ALA A 190 -3.23 1.18 6.02
C ALA A 190 -1.92 0.49 5.61
N GLU A 191 -1.56 -0.55 6.33
CA GLU A 191 -0.36 -1.38 6.13
C GLU A 191 -0.55 -2.42 5.02
N ALA A 192 -1.80 -2.74 4.68
CA ALA A 192 -2.13 -3.75 3.68
C ALA A 192 -1.58 -3.42 2.29
N LEU A 193 -1.63 -2.16 1.87
CA LEU A 193 -1.08 -1.77 0.56
C LEU A 193 0.44 -1.88 0.46
N PRO A 194 1.24 -1.31 1.38
CA PRO A 194 2.66 -1.54 1.37
C PRO A 194 2.96 -3.03 1.45
N ALA A 195 2.25 -3.80 2.28
CA ALA A 195 2.40 -5.25 2.34
C ALA A 195 2.18 -5.95 0.98
N LEU A 196 1.10 -5.62 0.26
CA LEU A 196 0.82 -6.17 -1.08
C LEU A 196 1.86 -5.75 -2.13
N ALA A 197 2.32 -4.50 -2.10
CA ALA A 197 3.35 -4.02 -3.01
C ALA A 197 4.72 -4.70 -2.75
N ARG A 198 5.03 -4.96 -1.48
CA ARG A 198 6.22 -5.72 -1.08
C ARG A 198 6.12 -7.16 -1.51
N TRP A 199 4.95 -7.79 -1.35
CA TRP A 199 4.71 -9.14 -1.85
C TRP A 199 4.96 -9.25 -3.35
N ASP A 200 4.39 -8.36 -4.19
CA ASP A 200 4.62 -8.43 -5.63
C ASP A 200 6.11 -8.29 -5.99
N SER A 201 6.84 -7.45 -5.24
CA SER A 201 8.30 -7.30 -5.42
C SER A 201 9.06 -8.58 -5.03
N LEU A 202 8.68 -9.21 -3.91
CA LEU A 202 9.30 -10.43 -3.38
C LEU A 202 9.02 -11.64 -4.28
N ALA A 203 7.77 -11.83 -4.71
CA ALA A 203 7.36 -12.88 -5.63
C ALA A 203 8.11 -12.79 -6.97
N ASN A 204 8.37 -11.59 -7.47
CA ASN A 204 9.21 -11.39 -8.65
C ASN A 204 10.66 -11.85 -8.43
N ILE A 205 11.24 -11.61 -7.24
CA ILE A 205 12.59 -12.08 -6.90
C ILE A 205 12.61 -13.62 -6.85
N HIS A 206 11.60 -14.26 -6.27
CA HIS A 206 11.48 -15.73 -6.25
C HIS A 206 11.47 -16.34 -7.65
N VAL A 207 10.72 -15.74 -8.57
CA VAL A 207 10.67 -16.13 -9.99
C VAL A 207 12.04 -15.97 -10.67
N GLU A 208 12.80 -14.93 -10.33
CA GLU A 208 14.13 -14.72 -10.88
C GLU A 208 15.17 -15.69 -10.30
N GLN A 209 15.08 -16.02 -9.02
CA GLN A 209 15.92 -17.04 -8.40
C GLN A 209 15.66 -18.44 -8.98
N GLN A 210 14.40 -18.81 -9.21
CA GLN A 210 14.05 -20.06 -9.88
C GLN A 210 14.63 -20.15 -11.31
N LYS A 211 14.66 -19.03 -12.04
CA LYS A 211 15.36 -18.94 -13.33
C LYS A 211 16.87 -19.16 -13.20
N SER A 212 17.49 -18.63 -12.15
CA SER A 212 18.94 -18.73 -11.93
C SER A 212 19.36 -20.13 -11.49
N CYS A 213 18.64 -20.76 -10.56
CA CYS A 213 18.97 -22.08 -10.02
C CYS A 213 18.82 -23.20 -11.05
N ALA A 214 17.82 -23.12 -11.94
CA ALA A 214 17.65 -24.10 -13.01
C ALA A 214 18.80 -24.08 -14.04
N CYS A 215 19.45 -22.92 -14.22
CA CYS A 215 20.61 -22.78 -15.13
C CYS A 215 21.93 -23.31 -14.55
N ALA A 216 21.99 -23.62 -13.24
CA ALA A 216 23.21 -24.08 -12.57
C ALA A 216 23.36 -25.62 -12.52
N VAL A 217 22.37 -26.36 -13.02
CA VAL A 217 22.34 -27.84 -13.04
C VAL A 217 22.45 -28.38 -14.48
N SER A 218 22.86 -27.55 -15.44
CA SER A 218 23.07 -27.93 -16.86
C SER A 218 24.54 -28.03 -17.22
#